data_AF-A0AAU4D8Y3-F1
#
_entry.id   AF-A0AAU4D8Y3-F1
#
_cell.length_a   1.000
_cell.length_b   1.000
_cell.length_c   1.000
_cell.angle_alpha   90.00
_cell.angle_beta   90.00
_cell.angle_gamma   90.00
#
_symmetry.space_group_name_H-M   'P 1'
#
loop_
_entity.id
_entity.type
_entity.pdbx_description
1 polymer ?
#
loop_
_entity_poly.entity_id
_entity_poly.type
_entity_poly.pdbx_seq_one_letter_code
_entity_poly.pdbx_strand_id
1 'polypeptide(L)'
;MKVVRDGTTVRNIPITAGAASTPTWNGRMVISEKLISTRMNGATVGYAGQYDIPDVPHAMRLSTSGTFIHGNYWRDDSVFGRSNISHGCVGLNDIKGGGDLGQDAAWFYDNSLIGDVVVVKNSDDKVIAPDNGLNGWNMPWSEWTAGSAR
;
A
#
# COMPACT_ATOMS: atom_id res chain seq x y z
N MET A 1 -1.97 0.76 -10.97
CA MET A 1 -2.15 1.99 -10.18
C MET A 1 -1.94 3.20 -11.06
N LYS A 2 -2.85 4.17 -11.00
CA LYS A 2 -2.71 5.46 -11.71
C LYS A 2 -2.28 6.52 -10.70
N VAL A 3 -1.17 7.19 -10.97
CA VAL A 3 -0.66 8.30 -10.15
C VAL A 3 -1.13 9.60 -10.77
N VAL A 4 -1.86 10.40 -10.00
CA VAL A 4 -2.49 11.65 -10.45
C VAL A 4 -1.98 12.80 -9.60
N ARG A 5 -1.54 13.88 -10.25
CA ARG A 5 -1.11 15.13 -9.61
C ARG A 5 -1.85 16.27 -10.28
N ASP A 6 -2.49 17.14 -9.49
CA ASP A 6 -3.28 18.28 -9.96
C ASP A 6 -4.29 17.90 -11.06
N GLY A 7 -5.00 16.79 -10.85
CA GLY A 7 -5.99 16.24 -11.78
C GLY A 7 -5.41 15.57 -13.03
N THR A 8 -4.10 15.61 -13.25
CA THR A 8 -3.43 15.04 -14.42
C THR A 8 -2.77 13.71 -14.09
N THR A 9 -2.94 12.71 -14.95
CA THR A 9 -2.23 11.42 -14.81
C THR A 9 -0.77 11.60 -15.17
N VAL A 10 0.14 11.32 -14.24
CA VAL A 10 1.60 11.46 -14.43
C VAL A 10 2.29 10.11 -14.68
N ARG A 11 1.72 8.99 -14.18
CA ARG A 11 2.23 7.65 -14.43
C ARG A 11 1.15 6.60 -14.26
N ASN A 12 1.24 5.51 -15.03
CA ASN A 12 0.53 4.26 -14.74
C ASN A 12 1.57 3.22 -14.34
N ILE A 13 1.37 2.61 -13.19
CA ILE A 13 2.29 1.65 -12.58
C ILE A 13 1.58 0.29 -12.46
N PRO A 14 2.09 -0.80 -13.08
CA PRO A 14 1.56 -2.13 -12.85
C PRO A 14 1.80 -2.56 -11.39
N ILE A 15 0.82 -3.21 -10.78
CA ILE A 15 0.87 -3.61 -9.36
C ILE A 15 0.47 -5.06 -9.19
N THR A 16 0.90 -5.68 -8.08
CA THR A 16 0.20 -6.81 -7.49
C THR A 16 -0.52 -6.34 -6.23
N ALA A 17 -1.73 -6.85 -5.97
CA ALA A 17 -2.46 -6.61 -4.72
C ALA A 17 -2.64 -7.91 -3.91
N GLY A 18 -3.48 -7.86 -2.87
CA GLY A 18 -3.79 -8.97 -1.98
C GLY A 18 -4.51 -10.12 -2.70
N ALA A 19 -4.07 -11.35 -2.48
CA ALA A 19 -4.67 -12.55 -3.05
C ALA A 19 -6.13 -12.71 -2.62
N ALA A 20 -6.90 -13.59 -3.28
CA ALA A 20 -8.31 -13.82 -2.93
C ALA A 20 -8.54 -14.26 -1.47
N SER A 21 -7.56 -14.95 -0.85
CA SER A 21 -7.62 -15.34 0.56
C SER A 21 -7.25 -14.21 1.53
N THR A 22 -6.60 -13.15 1.05
CA THR A 22 -6.09 -12.03 1.84
C THR A 22 -6.17 -10.73 1.01
N PRO A 23 -7.38 -10.30 0.58
CA PRO A 23 -7.50 -9.22 -0.38
C PRO A 23 -7.06 -7.88 0.23
N THR A 24 -6.68 -6.92 -0.62
CA THR A 24 -6.34 -5.57 -0.14
C THR A 24 -7.61 -4.82 0.26
N TRP A 25 -7.60 -4.06 1.35
CA TRP A 25 -8.73 -3.22 1.72
C TRP A 25 -9.18 -2.29 0.59
N ASN A 26 -10.49 -2.09 0.46
CA ASN A 26 -11.01 -0.96 -0.32
C ASN A 26 -10.88 0.35 0.49
N GLY A 27 -11.00 1.49 -0.20
CA GLY A 27 -11.12 2.80 0.44
C GLY A 27 -9.94 3.73 0.17
N ARG A 28 -9.93 4.82 0.94
CA ARG A 28 -8.91 5.89 0.88
C ARG A 28 -7.91 5.66 2.01
N MET A 29 -6.68 5.34 1.65
CA MET A 29 -5.59 5.11 2.58
C MET A 29 -4.53 6.19 2.46
N VAL A 30 -4.16 6.81 3.56
CA VAL A 30 -3.17 7.89 3.58
C VAL A 30 -1.78 7.33 3.83
N ILE A 31 -0.80 7.77 3.05
CA ILE A 31 0.61 7.46 3.30
C ILE A 31 1.02 8.12 4.61
N SER A 32 1.27 7.33 5.65
CA SER A 32 1.60 7.83 6.99
C SER A 32 3.10 7.76 7.31
N GLU A 33 3.86 6.95 6.59
CA GLU A 33 5.27 6.69 6.83
C GLU A 33 5.96 6.30 5.52
N LYS A 34 7.23 6.67 5.36
CA LYS A 34 8.08 6.29 4.23
C LYS A 34 9.40 5.72 4.74
N LEU A 35 9.73 4.51 4.32
CA LEU A 35 10.93 3.76 4.72
C LEU A 35 11.66 3.30 3.45
N ILE A 36 12.93 3.70 3.30
CA ILE A 36 13.76 3.27 2.15
C ILE A 36 13.91 1.75 2.16
N SER A 37 14.05 1.15 3.33
CA SER A 37 14.07 -0.30 3.52
C SER A 37 13.48 -0.65 4.88
N THR A 38 12.74 -1.75 4.97
CA THR A 38 12.18 -2.25 6.23
C THR A 38 12.01 -3.77 6.21
N ARG A 39 11.99 -4.38 7.39
CA ARG A 39 11.64 -5.78 7.54
C ARG A 39 10.12 -5.93 7.66
N MET A 40 9.54 -6.73 6.77
CA MET A 40 8.12 -7.10 6.84
C MET A 40 8.00 -8.55 7.30
N ASN A 41 7.45 -8.74 8.50
CA ASN A 41 7.24 -10.05 9.12
C ASN A 41 5.75 -10.30 9.33
N GLY A 42 5.21 -11.36 8.74
CA GLY A 42 3.80 -11.70 8.84
C GLY A 42 3.33 -11.95 10.27
N ALA A 43 4.21 -12.36 11.17
CA ALA A 43 3.85 -12.58 12.58
C ALA A 43 3.35 -11.32 13.30
N THR A 44 3.73 -10.12 12.85
CA THR A 44 3.28 -8.86 13.46
C THR A 44 1.85 -8.47 13.09
N VAL A 45 1.28 -9.12 12.08
CA VAL A 45 -0.02 -8.80 11.48
C VAL A 45 -0.94 -10.02 11.34
N GLY A 46 -0.64 -11.12 12.04
CA GLY A 46 -1.48 -12.32 12.05
C GLY A 46 -1.23 -13.34 10.93
N TYR A 47 -0.17 -13.17 10.14
CA TYR A 47 0.29 -14.10 9.09
C TYR A 47 1.59 -14.81 9.48
N ALA A 48 1.71 -15.22 10.75
CA ALA A 48 2.90 -15.88 11.27
C ALA A 48 3.31 -17.09 10.39
N GLY A 49 4.61 -17.16 10.05
CA GLY A 49 5.17 -18.23 9.22
C GLY A 49 4.91 -18.13 7.71
N GLN A 50 4.13 -17.15 7.24
CA GLN A 50 3.82 -17.01 5.81
C GLN A 50 4.84 -16.14 5.06
N TYR A 51 5.42 -15.14 5.72
CA TYR A 51 6.51 -14.33 5.17
C TYR A 51 7.34 -13.66 6.26
N ASP A 52 8.63 -13.48 5.95
CA ASP A 52 9.58 -12.70 6.74
C ASP A 52 10.68 -12.20 5.81
N ILE A 53 10.55 -10.95 5.35
CA ILE A 53 11.42 -10.36 4.33
C ILE A 53 12.22 -9.24 4.99
N PRO A 54 13.55 -9.37 5.10
CA PRO A 54 14.37 -8.49 5.94
C PRO A 54 14.59 -7.09 5.36
N ASP A 55 14.46 -6.93 4.05
CA ASP A 55 14.98 -5.80 3.28
C ASP A 55 13.98 -5.29 2.22
N VAL A 56 12.69 -5.20 2.57
CA VAL A 56 11.66 -4.71 1.65
C VAL A 56 11.93 -3.24 1.30
N PRO A 57 12.22 -2.92 0.04
CA PRO A 57 12.56 -1.56 -0.37
C PRO A 57 11.33 -0.67 -0.55
N HIS A 58 11.54 0.65 -0.47
CA HIS A 58 10.57 1.68 -0.84
C HIS A 58 9.19 1.50 -0.18
N ALA A 59 9.18 1.11 1.08
CA ALA A 59 7.97 0.79 1.82
C ALA A 59 7.28 2.07 2.33
N MET A 60 5.99 2.19 2.04
CA MET A 60 5.14 3.29 2.47
C MET A 60 3.90 2.76 3.18
N ARG A 61 3.70 3.16 4.44
CA ARG A 61 2.62 2.63 5.29
C ARG A 61 1.30 3.29 4.93
N LEU A 62 0.25 2.46 4.81
CA LEU A 62 -1.12 2.86 4.52
C LEU A 62 -2.11 2.60 5.66
N SER A 63 -1.80 1.65 6.54
CA SER A 63 -2.64 1.32 7.69
C SER A 63 -1.82 0.90 8.91
N THR A 64 -2.40 1.06 10.11
CA THR A 64 -1.80 0.56 11.35
C THR A 64 -1.90 -0.95 11.45
N SER A 65 -2.89 -1.56 10.79
CA SER A 65 -3.03 -3.02 10.66
C SER A 65 -2.02 -3.66 9.69
N GLY A 66 -1.12 -2.88 9.08
CA GLY A 66 0.03 -3.41 8.35
C GLY A 66 -0.07 -3.48 6.83
N THR A 67 -0.97 -2.71 6.21
CA THR A 67 -0.98 -2.53 4.74
C THR A 67 0.08 -1.53 4.33
N PHE A 68 0.89 -1.89 3.34
CA PHE A 68 1.91 -1.05 2.73
C PHE A 68 1.77 -1.02 1.20
N ILE A 69 2.25 0.06 0.59
CA ILE A 69 2.78 0.00 -0.79
C ILE A 69 4.28 -0.17 -0.68
N HIS A 70 4.87 -1.09 -1.43
CA HIS A 70 6.32 -1.32 -1.35
C HIS A 70 6.90 -1.91 -2.64
N GLY A 71 8.23 -1.85 -2.76
CA GLY A 71 8.95 -2.55 -3.80
C GLY A 71 9.00 -4.05 -3.55
N ASN A 72 8.90 -4.83 -4.62
CA ASN A 72 8.86 -6.28 -4.59
C ASN A 72 9.85 -6.81 -5.63
N TYR A 73 11.01 -7.26 -5.13
CA TYR A 73 12.09 -7.78 -5.95
C TYR A 73 12.07 -9.31 -6.11
N TRP A 74 11.22 -10.00 -5.34
CA TRP A 74 11.22 -11.46 -5.23
C TRP A 74 10.10 -12.13 -6.02
N ARG A 75 9.37 -11.36 -6.83
CA ARG A 75 8.32 -11.84 -7.72
C ARG A 75 8.70 -11.57 -9.15
N ASP A 76 8.30 -12.49 -10.03
CA ASP A 76 8.51 -12.34 -11.46
C ASP A 76 7.76 -11.12 -12.00
N ASP A 77 8.37 -10.38 -12.91
CA ASP A 77 7.78 -9.20 -13.56
C ASP A 77 6.38 -9.48 -14.16
N SER A 78 6.15 -10.73 -14.57
CA SER A 78 4.88 -11.17 -15.14
C SER A 78 3.67 -11.05 -14.21
N VAL A 79 3.86 -10.93 -12.89
CA VAL A 79 2.73 -10.82 -11.94
C VAL A 79 2.17 -9.40 -11.88
N PHE A 80 3.00 -8.37 -12.12
CA PHE A 80 2.58 -6.99 -11.95
C PHE A 80 1.58 -6.59 -13.04
N GLY A 81 0.42 -6.09 -12.62
CA GLY A 81 -0.70 -5.75 -13.49
C GLY A 81 -1.52 -6.96 -13.96
N ARG A 82 -1.21 -8.18 -13.48
CA ARG A 82 -1.89 -9.42 -13.91
C ARG A 82 -2.45 -10.26 -12.78
N SER A 83 -1.74 -10.34 -11.65
CA SER A 83 -2.07 -11.27 -10.58
C SER A 83 -2.03 -10.59 -9.21
N ASN A 84 -2.96 -10.98 -8.34
CA ASN A 84 -2.98 -10.58 -6.94
C ASN A 84 -2.47 -11.73 -6.07
N ILE A 85 -1.35 -11.51 -5.37
CA ILE A 85 -0.61 -12.57 -4.69
C ILE A 85 -0.04 -12.18 -3.31
N SER A 86 -0.31 -10.96 -2.82
CA SER A 86 0.20 -10.50 -1.53
C SER A 86 -0.77 -10.84 -0.38
N HIS A 87 -0.37 -10.52 0.86
CA HIS A 87 -1.22 -10.61 2.05
C HIS A 87 -1.90 -9.25 2.36
N GLY A 88 -2.36 -8.57 1.32
CA GLY A 88 -3.06 -7.28 1.42
C GLY A 88 -2.21 -6.06 1.06
N CYS A 89 -0.87 -6.16 1.03
CA CYS A 89 0.00 -5.09 0.55
C CYS A 89 -0.13 -4.84 -0.97
N VAL A 90 0.22 -3.65 -1.42
CA VAL A 90 0.35 -3.31 -2.84
C VAL A 90 1.82 -3.40 -3.23
N GLY A 91 2.17 -4.39 -4.05
CA GLY A 91 3.54 -4.60 -4.53
C GLY A 91 3.78 -3.88 -5.86
N LEU A 92 4.91 -3.18 -5.95
CA LEU A 92 5.43 -2.52 -7.14
C LEU A 92 6.72 -3.22 -7.59
N ASN A 93 7.03 -3.21 -8.88
CA ASN A 93 8.28 -3.80 -9.38
C ASN A 93 9.49 -3.04 -8.82
N ASP A 94 10.50 -3.80 -8.38
CA ASP A 94 11.73 -3.26 -7.82
C ASP A 94 12.89 -4.26 -7.91
N ILE A 95 14.10 -3.83 -7.56
CA ILE A 95 15.27 -4.69 -7.41
C ILE A 95 15.65 -4.88 -5.94
N LYS A 96 16.38 -5.96 -5.66
CA LYS A 96 16.89 -6.22 -4.32
C LYS A 96 17.79 -5.08 -3.87
N GLY A 97 17.53 -4.55 -2.67
CA GLY A 97 18.25 -3.40 -2.12
C GLY A 97 17.75 -2.03 -2.59
N GLY A 98 16.81 -1.96 -3.55
CA GLY A 98 16.20 -0.69 -3.98
C GLY A 98 17.15 0.31 -4.64
N GLY A 99 18.28 -0.14 -5.17
CA GLY A 99 19.34 0.74 -5.69
C GLY A 99 19.11 1.32 -7.09
N ASP A 100 18.03 0.94 -7.77
CA ASP A 100 17.72 1.40 -9.14
C ASP A 100 16.52 2.35 -9.14
N LEU A 101 16.79 3.63 -9.35
CA LEU A 101 15.79 4.70 -9.38
C LEU A 101 14.87 4.62 -10.61
N GLY A 102 15.18 3.78 -11.60
CA GLY A 102 14.33 3.50 -12.76
C GLY A 102 13.10 2.65 -12.41
N GLN A 103 13.15 1.91 -11.31
CA GLN A 103 12.10 0.98 -10.93
C GLN A 103 10.81 1.67 -10.51
N ASP A 104 9.68 0.99 -10.73
CA ASP A 104 8.35 1.51 -10.44
C ASP A 104 8.18 1.90 -8.96
N ALA A 105 8.71 1.07 -8.05
CA ALA A 105 8.67 1.33 -6.63
C ALA A 105 9.52 2.54 -6.22
N ALA A 106 10.76 2.62 -6.71
CA ALA A 106 11.67 3.73 -6.45
C ALA A 106 11.08 5.05 -6.94
N TRP A 107 10.59 5.09 -8.18
CA TRP A 107 9.94 6.27 -8.72
C TRP A 107 8.70 6.67 -7.93
N PHE A 108 7.84 5.71 -7.57
CA PHE A 108 6.62 6.01 -6.80
C PHE A 108 6.97 6.56 -5.42
N TYR A 109 7.98 5.99 -4.77
CA TYR A 109 8.49 6.47 -3.50
C TYR A 109 9.00 7.91 -3.61
N ASP A 110 9.83 8.23 -4.60
CA ASP A 110 10.36 9.59 -4.78
C ASP A 110 9.31 10.62 -5.16
N ASN A 111 8.22 10.18 -5.81
CA ASN A 111 7.14 11.04 -6.28
C ASN A 111 5.93 11.11 -5.35
N SER A 112 6.01 10.49 -4.17
CA SER A 112 4.96 10.50 -3.15
C SER A 112 5.41 11.18 -1.87
N LEU A 113 4.48 11.76 -1.14
CA LEU A 113 4.68 12.40 0.16
C LEU A 113 3.87 11.70 1.25
N ILE A 114 4.31 11.85 2.50
CA ILE A 114 3.44 11.57 3.65
C ILE A 114 2.24 12.51 3.54
N GLY A 115 1.04 11.95 3.63
CA GLY A 115 -0.22 12.66 3.42
C GLY A 115 -0.90 12.39 2.07
N ASP A 116 -0.17 11.87 1.07
CA ASP A 116 -0.79 11.48 -0.20
C ASP A 116 -1.80 10.35 0.00
N VAL A 117 -2.88 10.37 -0.78
CA VAL A 117 -4.00 9.43 -0.66
C VAL A 117 -3.93 8.37 -1.75
N VAL A 118 -3.88 7.11 -1.34
CA VAL A 118 -4.04 5.94 -2.19
C VAL A 118 -5.50 5.50 -2.13
N VAL A 119 -6.17 5.46 -3.28
CA VAL A 119 -7.55 4.99 -3.37
C VAL A 119 -7.60 3.60 -3.99
N VAL A 120 -7.97 2.60 -3.19
CA VAL A 120 -8.22 1.23 -3.66
C VAL A 120 -9.71 1.06 -3.91
N LYS A 121 -10.05 0.47 -5.06
CA LYS A 121 -11.42 0.22 -5.50
C LYS A 121 -11.50 -1.18 -6.10
N ASN A 122 -12.68 -1.78 -6.05
CA ASN A 122 -13.00 -3.08 -6.66
C ASN A 122 -12.14 -4.25 -6.14
N SER A 123 -11.66 -4.16 -4.90
CA SER A 123 -11.14 -5.34 -4.19
C SER A 123 -12.28 -6.15 -3.59
N ASP A 124 -12.05 -7.43 -3.31
CA ASP A 124 -13.03 -8.33 -2.70
C ASP A 124 -13.10 -8.21 -1.15
N ASP A 125 -12.44 -7.19 -0.58
CA ASP A 125 -12.51 -6.89 0.87
C ASP A 125 -13.47 -5.73 1.19
N LYS A 126 -13.76 -5.53 2.48
CA LYS A 126 -14.45 -4.34 2.99
C LYS A 126 -13.61 -3.07 2.82
N VAL A 127 -14.28 -1.93 3.01
CA VAL A 127 -13.61 -0.62 3.14
C VAL A 127 -12.83 -0.58 4.45
N ILE A 128 -11.61 -0.04 4.40
CA ILE A 128 -10.76 0.13 5.57
C ILE A 128 -11.47 0.99 6.63
N ALA A 129 -11.33 0.59 7.90
CA ALA A 129 -11.90 1.32 9.02
C ALA A 129 -11.27 2.73 9.14
N PRO A 130 -12.04 3.78 9.47
CA PRO A 130 -11.53 5.15 9.54
C PRO A 130 -10.39 5.37 10.54
N ASP A 131 -10.36 4.60 11.63
CA ASP A 131 -9.36 4.65 12.71
C ASP A 131 -8.14 3.75 12.47
N ASN A 132 -8.13 2.97 11.38
CA ASN A 132 -7.00 2.12 11.01
C ASN A 132 -5.91 2.94 10.32
N GLY A 133 -5.18 3.75 11.09
CA GLY A 133 -4.20 4.71 10.59
C GLY A 133 -4.82 6.08 10.29
N LEU A 134 -4.28 6.79 9.31
CA LEU A 134 -4.75 8.14 8.95
C LEU A 134 -5.94 8.09 7.97
N ASN A 135 -6.90 7.20 8.21
CA ASN A 135 -7.90 6.78 7.22
C ASN A 135 -9.31 7.34 7.46
N GLY A 136 -9.40 8.46 8.19
CA GLY A 136 -10.64 9.20 8.47
C GLY A 136 -11.49 9.54 7.24
N TRP A 137 -10.87 9.60 6.06
CA TRP A 137 -11.51 9.81 4.75
C TRP A 137 -12.55 8.75 4.34
N ASN A 138 -12.65 7.66 5.09
CA ASN A 138 -13.66 6.61 4.90
C ASN A 138 -14.89 6.80 5.80
N MET A 139 -14.89 7.82 6.67
CA MET A 139 -16.03 8.21 7.50
C MET A 139 -16.87 9.29 6.79
N PRO A 140 -18.22 9.23 6.86
CA PRO A 140 -19.07 10.34 6.42
C PRO A 140 -18.75 11.63 7.19
N TRP A 141 -18.79 12.77 6.50
CA TRP A 141 -18.48 14.07 7.11
C TRP A 141 -19.38 14.40 8.31
N SER A 142 -20.66 14.04 8.25
CA SER A 142 -21.61 14.25 9.33
C SER A 142 -21.20 13.54 10.63
N GLU A 143 -20.69 12.31 10.52
CA GLU A 143 -20.19 11.55 11.66
C GLU A 143 -18.88 12.13 12.18
N TRP A 144 -17.96 12.51 11.27
CA TRP A 144 -16.71 13.16 11.64
C TRP A 144 -16.94 14.45 12.46
N THR A 145 -17.86 15.31 12.00
CA THR A 145 -18.17 16.57 12.68
C THR A 145 -18.97 16.42 13.96
N ALA A 146 -19.74 15.34 14.11
CA ALA A 146 -20.43 15.05 15.36
C ALA A 146 -19.41 14.77 16.49
N GLY A 147 -18.22 14.28 16.13
CA GLY A 147 -17.17 13.93 17.08
C GLY A 147 -17.54 12.74 17.96
N SER A 148 -16.62 12.36 18.84
CA SER A 148 -16.79 11.24 19.77
C SER A 148 -16.60 11.63 21.23
N ALA A 149 -16.37 12.91 21.51
CA ALA A 149 -16.26 13.43 22.86
C ALA A 149 -17.64 13.40 23.53
N ARG A 150 -17.69 12.91 24.77
CA ARG A 150 -18.89 12.88 25.62
C ARG A 150 -18.65 13.74 26.84
#